data_AF-A0A8T7GPJ0-F1
#
_entry.id   AF-A0A8T7GPJ0-F1
#
_cell.length_a   1.000
_cell.length_b   1.000
_cell.length_c   1.000
_cell.angle_alpha   90.00
_cell.angle_beta   90.00
_cell.angle_gamma   90.00
#
_symmetry.space_group_name_H-M   'P 1'
#
loop_
_entity.id
_entity.type
_entity.pdbx_description
1 polymer ?
#
loop_
_entity_poly.entity_id
_entity_poly.type
_entity_poly.pdbx_seq_one_letter_code
_entity_poly.pdbx_strand_id
1 'polypeptide(L)'
;MKSGAGISGSHSGINPTLYLNKGFPEAIHMINEDPTHSKHNFNVDEFNIHTNDIGYFQSQIVNFTPDKSGTFTYYCKNHPEMKGTVIVT
;
A
#
# COMPACT_ATOMS: atom_id res chain seq x y z
N MET A 1 15.47 -20.03 13.69
CA MET A 1 15.46 -19.17 12.49
C MET A 1 14.10 -19.34 11.85
N LYS A 2 13.16 -18.39 12.00
CA LYS A 2 11.84 -18.48 11.37
C LYS A 2 11.87 -17.66 10.08
N SER A 3 11.81 -18.35 8.95
CA SER A 3 11.60 -17.78 7.62
C SER A 3 10.23 -17.12 7.58
N GLY A 4 10.17 -15.79 7.55
CA GLY A 4 8.94 -15.06 7.27
C GLY A 4 8.63 -15.16 5.79
N ALA A 5 7.61 -15.94 5.44
CA ALA A 5 7.06 -15.94 4.10
C ALA A 5 6.26 -14.64 3.93
N GLY A 6 6.73 -13.74 3.07
CA GLY A 6 5.97 -12.55 2.67
C GLY A 6 4.63 -13.00 2.10
N ILE A 7 3.53 -12.52 2.67
CA ILE A 7 2.19 -12.86 2.20
C ILE A 7 1.93 -12.00 0.96
N SER A 8 2.06 -12.61 -0.21
CA SER A 8 1.57 -12.02 -1.46
C SER A 8 0.04 -12.09 -1.47
N GLY A 9 -0.62 -11.07 -0.93
CA GLY A 9 -2.06 -10.91 -1.01
C GLY A 9 -2.42 -10.00 -2.19
N SER A 10 -3.03 -10.57 -3.24
CA SER A 10 -3.69 -9.75 -4.27
C SER A 10 -5.01 -9.24 -3.71
N HIS A 11 -5.10 -7.93 -3.48
CA HIS A 11 -6.32 -7.30 -2.97
C HIS A 11 -6.99 -6.50 -4.10
N SER A 12 -8.25 -6.82 -4.40
CA SER A 12 -9.04 -6.17 -5.45
C SER A 12 -10.11 -5.26 -4.83
N GLY A 13 -10.25 -4.04 -5.35
CA GLY A 13 -11.23 -3.04 -4.90
C GLY A 13 -10.59 -1.69 -4.57
N ILE A 14 -11.44 -0.68 -4.39
CA ILE A 14 -11.02 0.64 -3.90
C ILE A 14 -10.87 0.52 -2.38
N ASN A 15 -9.69 0.85 -1.85
CA ASN A 15 -9.34 0.83 -0.43
C ASN A 15 -9.31 -0.55 0.28
N PRO A 16 -8.60 -1.59 -0.22
CA PRO A 16 -8.46 -2.86 0.49
C PRO A 16 -7.76 -2.72 1.86
N THR A 17 -8.05 -3.60 2.81
CA THR A 17 -7.19 -3.72 4.01
C THR A 17 -5.94 -4.52 3.64
N LEU A 18 -4.76 -3.98 3.92
CA LEU A 18 -3.47 -4.62 3.69
C LEU A 18 -2.97 -5.25 5.00
N TYR A 19 -2.49 -6.49 4.94
CA TYR A 19 -1.93 -7.21 6.09
C TYR A 19 -0.44 -7.47 5.86
N LEU A 20 0.41 -6.97 6.75
CA LEU A 20 1.87 -7.04 6.64
C LEU A 20 2.52 -7.57 7.92
N ASN A 21 3.75 -8.06 7.82
CA ASN A 21 4.49 -8.58 8.96
C ASN A 21 5.55 -7.60 9.43
N LYS A 22 5.57 -7.29 10.72
CA LYS A 22 6.63 -6.45 11.29
C LYS A 22 7.99 -7.12 11.15
N GLY A 23 8.99 -6.34 10.74
CA GLY A 23 10.40 -6.74 10.70
C GLY A 23 10.77 -7.60 9.48
N PHE A 24 9.85 -7.81 8.54
CA PHE A 24 10.12 -8.52 7.28
C PHE A 24 10.04 -7.56 6.09
N PRO A 25 10.87 -7.76 5.05
CA PRO A 25 10.72 -7.02 3.81
C PRO A 25 9.35 -7.32 3.17
N GLU A 26 8.61 -6.26 2.86
CA GLU A 26 7.31 -6.31 2.20
C GLU A 26 7.37 -5.53 0.88
N ALA A 27 6.61 -6.00 -0.10
CA ALA A 27 6.49 -5.37 -1.41
C ALA A 27 5.00 -5.18 -1.77
N ILE A 28 4.57 -3.92 -1.90
CA ILE A 28 3.21 -3.57 -2.32
C ILE A 28 3.27 -3.20 -3.80
N HIS A 29 2.64 -4.01 -4.66
CA HIS A 29 2.48 -3.72 -6.08
C HIS A 29 1.09 -3.14 -6.34
N MET A 30 1.06 -1.94 -6.92
CA MET A 30 -0.17 -1.20 -7.24
C MET A 30 -0.24 -0.96 -8.73
N ILE A 31 -1.44 -1.09 -9.29
CA ILE A 31 -1.76 -0.77 -10.67
C ILE A 31 -2.98 0.14 -10.64
N ASN A 32 -2.92 1.26 -11.37
CA ASN A 32 -4.07 2.14 -11.51
C ASN A 32 -4.96 1.66 -12.67
N GLU A 33 -6.05 0.98 -12.36
CA GLU A 33 -7.05 0.53 -13.35
C GLU A 33 -8.30 1.42 -13.40
N ASP A 34 -8.23 2.64 -12.85
CA ASP A 34 -9.36 3.57 -12.82
C ASP A 34 -9.80 3.98 -14.25
N PRO A 35 -11.01 3.61 -14.70
CA PRO A 35 -11.48 3.90 -16.05
C PRO A 35 -11.73 5.40 -16.29
N THR A 36 -11.76 6.23 -15.24
CA THR A 36 -11.86 7.69 -15.36
C THR A 36 -10.53 8.36 -15.70
N HIS A 37 -9.43 7.59 -15.70
CA HIS A 37 -8.05 8.04 -15.89
C HIS A 37 -7.56 9.05 -14.84
N SER A 38 -8.20 9.10 -13.67
CA SER A 38 -7.73 9.89 -12.54
C SER A 38 -6.38 9.36 -12.05
N LYS A 39 -5.50 10.27 -11.62
CA LYS A 39 -4.19 9.92 -11.08
C LYS A 39 -4.28 9.63 -9.60
N HIS A 40 -3.66 8.53 -9.18
CA HIS A 40 -3.68 8.08 -7.78
C HIS A 40 -2.28 7.98 -7.22
N ASN A 41 -2.14 8.07 -5.91
CA ASN A 41 -0.89 7.82 -5.21
C ASN A 41 -1.16 7.07 -3.90
N PHE A 42 -0.11 6.53 -3.31
CA PHE A 42 -0.17 5.72 -2.11
C PHE A 42 0.76 6.30 -1.05
N ASN A 43 0.20 6.67 0.09
CA ASN A 43 0.93 7.28 1.18
C ASN A 43 0.62 6.57 2.49
N VAL A 44 1.65 6.37 3.31
CA VAL A 44 1.55 5.88 4.69
C VAL A 44 2.56 6.66 5.53
N ASP A 45 2.07 7.67 6.25
CA ASP A 45 2.93 8.64 6.94
C ASP A 45 3.79 7.96 8.01
N GLU A 46 3.26 6.97 8.73
CA GLU A 46 3.96 6.27 9.80
C GLU A 46 5.19 5.48 9.33
N PHE A 47 5.26 5.16 8.03
CA PHE A 47 6.38 4.48 7.40
C PHE A 47 7.14 5.38 6.41
N ASN A 48 6.85 6.69 6.38
CA ASN A 48 7.45 7.66 5.45
C ASN A 48 7.32 7.22 3.97
N ILE A 49 6.18 6.60 3.63
CA ILE A 49 5.87 6.19 2.27
C ILE A 49 5.07 7.31 1.63
N HIS A 50 5.64 7.90 0.57
CA HIS A 50 4.97 8.91 -0.25
C HIS A 50 5.31 8.65 -1.72
N THR A 51 4.38 8.06 -2.46
CA THR A 51 4.61 7.79 -3.88
C THR A 51 4.30 8.99 -4.76
N ASN A 52 4.85 8.99 -5.97
CA ASN A 52 4.39 9.86 -7.05
C ASN A 52 3.00 9.44 -7.53
N ASP A 53 2.39 10.29 -8.35
CA ASP A 53 1.17 9.96 -9.06
C ASP A 53 1.37 8.81 -10.05
N ILE A 54 0.42 7.87 -10.04
CA ILE A 54 0.31 6.70 -10.90
C ILE A 54 -0.81 7.01 -11.89
N GLY A 55 -0.46 7.18 -13.17
CA GLY A 55 -1.42 7.38 -14.26
C GLY A 55 -2.16 6.09 -14.63
N TYR A 56 -3.17 6.22 -15.49
CA TYR A 56 -3.95 5.08 -15.97
C TYR A 56 -3.05 3.96 -16.54
N PHE A 57 -3.29 2.74 -16.07
CA PHE A 57 -2.54 1.52 -16.38
C PHE A 57 -1.04 1.55 -16.06
N GLN A 58 -0.58 2.58 -15.35
CA GLN A 58 0.76 2.57 -14.77
C GLN A 58 0.75 1.78 -13.46
N SER A 59 1.92 1.25 -13.12
CA SER A 59 2.13 0.52 -11.89
C SER A 59 3.30 1.09 -11.09
N GLN A 60 3.27 0.82 -9.80
CA GLN A 60 4.35 1.15 -8.89
C GLN A 60 4.52 0.06 -7.84
N ILE A 61 5.76 -0.20 -7.46
CA ILE A 61 6.11 -1.09 -6.36
C ILE A 61 6.70 -0.26 -5.23
N VAL A 62 6.16 -0.43 -4.03
CA VAL A 62 6.73 0.11 -2.79
C VAL A 62 7.38 -1.05 -2.03
N ASN A 63 8.69 -0.95 -1.82
CA ASN A 63 9.46 -1.91 -1.02
C ASN A 63 9.84 -1.25 0.30
N PHE A 64 9.49 -1.88 1.43
CA PHE A 64 9.86 -1.39 2.75
C PHE A 64 9.87 -2.52 3.77
N THR A 65 10.35 -2.25 4.99
CA THR A 65 10.28 -3.18 6.11
C THR A 65 9.50 -2.49 7.23
N PRO A 66 8.26 -2.91 7.53
CA PRO A 66 7.48 -2.30 8.61
C PRO A 66 8.20 -2.51 9.95
N ASP A 67 8.51 -1.44 10.67
CA ASP A 67 9.24 -1.47 11.95
C ASP A 67 8.32 -1.36 13.17
N LYS A 68 7.02 -1.15 12.95
CA LYS A 68 5.98 -0.94 13.96
C LYS A 68 4.81 -1.88 13.70
N SER A 69 4.31 -2.51 14.77
CA SER A 69 3.04 -3.25 14.73
C SER A 69 1.91 -2.29 15.06
N GLY A 70 0.73 -2.50 14.50
CA GLY A 70 -0.43 -1.64 14.72
C GLY A 70 -1.32 -1.50 13.47
N THR A 71 -2.29 -0.61 13.59
CA THR A 71 -3.23 -0.27 12.51
C THR A 71 -2.92 1.14 12.03
N PHE A 72 -2.59 1.27 10.74
CA PHE A 72 -2.20 2.53 10.11
C PHE A 72 -3.15 2.85 8.95
N THR A 73 -3.26 4.13 8.61
CA THR A 73 -4.07 4.56 7.47
C THR A 73 -3.18 4.79 6.27
N TYR A 74 -3.55 4.23 5.12
CA TYR A 74 -2.98 4.66 3.85
C TYR A 74 -3.99 5.53 3.10
N TYR A 75 -3.50 6.42 2.24
CA TYR A 75 -4.36 7.35 1.51
C TYR A 75 -3.79 7.79 0.15
N CYS A 76 -4.71 8.18 -0.73
CA CYS A 76 -4.42 9.01 -1.89
C CYS A 76 -4.53 10.48 -1.50
N LYS A 77 -3.52 11.28 -1.85
CA LYS A 77 -3.52 12.73 -1.60
C LYS A 77 -4.56 13.48 -2.44
N ASN A 78 -4.85 12.97 -3.64
CA ASN A 78 -5.68 13.66 -4.63
C ASN A 78 -7.19 13.41 -4.38
N HIS A 79 -7.52 12.31 -3.70
CA HIS A 79 -8.88 11.81 -3.49
C HIS A 79 -9.07 11.48 -2.00
N PRO A 80 -9.55 12.43 -1.17
CA PRO A 80 -9.64 12.26 0.29
C PRO A 80 -10.51 11.09 0.77
N GLU A 81 -11.38 10.58 -0.09
CA GLU A 81 -12.23 9.39 0.10
C GLU A 81 -11.47 8.07 -0.13
N MET A 82 -10.35 8.11 -0.86
CA MET A 82 -9.51 6.94 -1.11
C MET A 82 -8.53 6.73 0.05
N LYS A 83 -9.05 6.14 1.11
CA LYS A 83 -8.31 5.79 2.34
C LYS A 83 -8.63 4.37 2.74
N GLY A 84 -7.61 3.62 3.11
CA GLY A 84 -7.75 2.26 3.62
C GLY A 84 -6.81 2.00 4.79
N THR A 85 -6.74 0.73 5.17
CA THR A 85 -6.04 0.32 6.40
C THR A 85 -4.88 -0.59 6.09
N VAL A 86 -3.74 -0.35 6.75
CA VAL A 86 -2.62 -1.29 6.86
C VAL A 86 -2.61 -1.86 8.28
N ILE A 87 -2.72 -3.17 8.41
CA ILE A 87 -2.58 -3.89 9.67
C ILE A 87 -1.23 -4.58 9.66
N VAL A 88 -0.36 -4.21 10.60
CA VAL A 88 0.96 -4.81 10.78
C VAL A 88 0.97 -5.62 12.06
N THR A 89 1.24 -6.92 11.93
CA THR A 89 1.38 -7.85 13.07
C THR A 89 2.85 -8.16 13.34
#